data_AF-L0B097-F1
#
_entry.id   AF-L0B097-F1
#
_cell.length_a   1.000
_cell.length_b   1.000
_cell.length_c   1.000
_cell.angle_alpha   90.00
_cell.angle_beta   90.00
_cell.angle_gamma   90.00
#
_symmetry.space_group_name_H-M   'P 1'
#
loop_
_entity.id
_entity.type
_entity.pdbx_description
1 polymer ?
#
loop_
_entity_poly.entity_id
_entity_poly.type
_entity_poly.pdbx_seq_one_letter_code
_entity_poly.pdbx_strand_id
1 'polypeptide(L)'
;MPSPTSGVTINIREKPTDNENLPYIYGSDQVRLERGENPPGSGFLMFKHTSPNGQPFQVDKVMFGDAQVSDIGVNYGDKIDHLAVWYWRETLETMTNPLLAEVFRNGSYTYNYNKGGMETSWTSLPIIQNPRPIPLHNKDLETQLDGLNCYLNDAVTLNLTFENSSKLSNNSARGKNTYCCITHSPNATSGRVSVEKVKVSCKQNPNHRSADCYKHEFTPSNGWRLAAIKYDPTGGSTRNRINLNGHKSPPSVTTVYAFYKDNNPKLIYVEGNEENKWFKSPTGGNSNDENWEKVLTDLQGIKPTNFNSLTCNQWSKLKEALTEAGCGSLPKCPQEHSQSSFRLSAGGGSPSTPPGPQGPSGIDGYRGDTVEKGTQDTKSLQEQEQQQRTKESEELRQEVKEAEGEGSEKEKLKKKEEEDGVQVTNGDQTGSTESSSPEQGAAEGDPDGPGRGGDGTAAEFGTGAAEAGIFATIGYFIAGTTGSGAAGFLGYKGYKLYQNFKGDPWVRQI
;
A
#
# COMPACT_ATOMS: atom_id res chain seq x y z
N MET A 1 26.53 43.38 19.91
CA MET A 1 25.44 42.38 19.79
C MET A 1 25.90 41.34 18.79
N PRO A 2 25.71 40.03 19.02
CA PRO A 2 26.01 39.03 18.01
C PRO A 2 25.18 39.31 16.76
N SER A 3 25.80 39.28 15.58
CA SER A 3 25.08 39.41 14.31
C SER A 3 23.99 38.34 14.23
N PRO A 4 22.79 38.65 13.72
CA PRO A 4 21.76 37.65 13.54
C PRO A 4 22.34 36.50 12.70
N THR A 5 22.25 35.28 13.23
CA THR A 5 22.61 34.08 12.47
C THR A 5 21.81 34.07 11.19
N SER A 6 22.49 34.16 10.05
CA SER A 6 21.84 34.09 8.74
C SER A 6 21.14 32.73 8.62
N GLY A 7 19.83 32.76 8.33
CA GLY A 7 19.06 31.55 8.11
C GLY A 7 19.49 30.84 6.82
N VAL A 8 19.17 29.55 6.71
CA VAL A 8 19.53 28.75 5.53
C VAL A 8 18.42 28.75 4.49
N THR A 9 18.78 28.75 3.22
CA THR A 9 17.83 28.45 2.13
C THR A 9 17.86 26.95 1.83
N ILE A 10 16.72 26.27 1.93
CA ILE A 10 16.59 24.86 1.57
C ILE A 10 15.94 24.74 0.19
N ASN A 11 16.62 24.17 -0.80
CA ASN A 11 16.01 23.86 -2.09
C ASN A 11 15.64 22.38 -2.16
N ILE A 12 14.35 22.07 -2.06
CA ILE A 12 13.86 20.69 -2.03
C ILE A 12 13.92 19.99 -3.39
N ARG A 13 14.30 20.70 -4.47
CA ARG A 13 14.58 20.13 -5.80
C ARG A 13 16.03 19.66 -5.93
N GLU A 14 16.92 20.06 -5.01
CA GLU A 14 18.31 19.61 -5.02
C GLU A 14 18.42 18.11 -4.72
N LYS A 15 19.39 17.47 -5.36
CA LYS A 15 19.74 16.06 -5.15
C LYS A 15 21.27 15.91 -5.16
N PRO A 16 21.83 14.97 -4.38
CA PRO A 16 23.23 14.60 -4.51
C PRO A 16 23.53 14.15 -5.95
N THR A 17 24.76 14.39 -6.41
CA THR A 17 25.24 13.89 -7.71
C THR A 17 25.14 12.36 -7.78
N ASP A 18 24.85 11.83 -8.97
CA ASP A 18 24.25 10.50 -9.18
C ASP A 18 25.05 9.29 -8.66
N ASN A 19 26.29 9.47 -8.18
CA ASN A 19 27.18 8.36 -7.86
C ASN A 19 27.35 8.01 -6.38
N GLU A 20 26.84 8.81 -5.43
CA GLU A 20 27.18 8.57 -4.03
C GLU A 20 25.97 8.74 -3.11
N ASN A 21 25.70 7.71 -2.29
CA ASN A 21 24.86 7.82 -1.09
C ASN A 21 25.54 8.67 0.01
N LEU A 22 26.53 9.49 -0.37
CA LEU A 22 27.24 10.34 0.55
C LEU A 22 26.43 11.61 0.82
N PRO A 23 26.47 12.11 2.06
CA PRO A 23 25.83 13.37 2.39
C PRO A 23 26.43 14.50 1.56
N TYR A 24 25.55 15.32 0.96
CA TYR A 24 25.92 16.53 0.24
C TYR A 24 25.74 17.74 1.16
N ILE A 25 26.77 18.56 1.32
CA ILE A 25 26.69 19.77 2.15
C ILE A 25 26.52 20.99 1.24
N TYR A 26 25.55 21.85 1.56
CA TYR A 26 25.27 23.07 0.80
C TYR A 26 24.77 24.21 1.70
N GLY A 27 24.62 25.39 1.09
CA GLY A 27 24.21 26.60 1.80
C GLY A 27 25.28 27.09 2.78
N SER A 28 26.50 27.31 2.30
CA SER A 28 27.65 27.75 3.12
C SER A 28 27.96 26.82 4.29
N ASP A 29 27.92 25.51 4.03
CA ASP A 29 28.17 24.44 5.00
C ASP A 29 27.17 24.36 6.17
N GLN A 30 25.95 24.84 5.95
CA GLN A 30 24.92 24.86 7.00
C GLN A 30 23.90 23.73 6.88
N VAL A 31 23.75 23.11 5.71
CA VAL A 31 22.77 22.04 5.47
C VAL A 31 23.44 20.81 4.89
N ARG A 32 23.18 19.66 5.51
CA ARG A 32 23.53 18.31 5.09
C ARG A 32 22.30 17.67 4.45
N LEU A 33 22.44 17.24 3.20
CA LEU A 33 21.43 16.54 2.41
C LEU A 33 21.77 15.05 2.32
N GLU A 34 20.87 14.21 2.83
CA GLU A 34 20.98 12.76 2.74
C GLU A 34 19.90 12.20 1.81
N ARG A 35 20.31 11.29 0.92
CA ARG A 35 19.42 10.55 0.05
C ARG A 35 19.33 9.11 0.52
N GLY A 36 18.12 8.58 0.64
CA GLY A 36 17.88 7.17 0.95
C GLY A 36 16.53 6.69 0.46
N GLU A 37 16.38 5.39 0.24
CA GLU A 37 15.07 4.80 -0.05
C GLU A 37 14.35 4.52 1.27
N ASN A 38 13.19 5.14 1.47
CA ASN A 38 12.43 5.01 2.72
C ASN A 38 10.91 5.04 2.44
N PRO A 39 10.18 3.94 2.67
CA PRO A 39 10.67 2.66 3.18
C PRO A 39 11.65 1.95 2.23
N PRO A 40 12.55 1.10 2.72
CA PRO A 40 13.45 0.31 1.87
C PRO A 40 12.69 -0.49 0.81
N GLY A 41 13.19 -0.54 -0.42
CA GLY A 41 12.57 -1.26 -1.55
C GLY A 41 11.24 -0.68 -2.06
N SER A 42 10.73 0.38 -1.45
CA SER A 42 9.41 0.95 -1.78
C SER A 42 9.37 1.68 -3.13
N GLY A 43 10.51 2.00 -3.74
CA GLY A 43 10.61 2.88 -4.90
C GLY A 43 10.49 4.37 -4.55
N PHE A 44 10.38 4.72 -3.26
CA PHE A 44 10.30 6.12 -2.80
C PHE A 44 11.64 6.56 -2.21
N LEU A 45 12.18 7.64 -2.76
CA LEU A 45 13.41 8.24 -2.25
C LEU A 45 13.09 9.42 -1.34
N MET A 46 13.69 9.40 -0.17
CA MET A 46 13.68 10.46 0.81
C MET A 46 14.95 11.31 0.67
N PHE A 47 14.76 12.62 0.64
CA PHE A 47 15.80 13.64 0.67
C PHE A 47 15.70 14.41 1.98
N LYS A 48 16.59 14.09 2.92
CA LYS A 48 16.56 14.60 4.29
C LYS A 48 17.60 15.71 4.46
N HIS A 49 17.13 16.89 4.81
CA HIS A 49 17.92 18.08 5.09
C HIS A 49 18.09 18.24 6.61
N THR A 50 19.31 18.14 7.09
CA THR A 50 19.71 18.30 8.50
C THR A 50 20.83 19.33 8.59
N SER A 51 21.20 19.76 9.80
CA SER A 51 22.48 20.44 9.98
C SER A 51 23.64 19.42 10.01
N PRO A 52 24.85 19.78 9.56
CA PRO A 52 26.00 18.88 9.62
C PRO A 52 26.36 18.38 11.03
N ASN A 53 26.03 19.15 12.07
CA ASN A 53 26.31 18.84 13.48
C ASN A 53 25.09 18.27 14.24
N GLY A 54 23.97 18.03 13.56
CA GLY A 54 22.74 17.51 14.15
C GLY A 54 21.99 18.48 15.08
N GLN A 55 22.38 19.75 15.14
CA GLN A 55 21.68 20.77 15.91
C GLN A 55 20.51 21.39 15.12
N PRO A 56 19.46 21.90 15.79
CA PRO A 56 18.44 22.68 15.12
C PRO A 56 19.03 23.87 14.37
N PHE A 57 18.53 24.15 13.18
CA PHE A 57 19.00 25.25 12.34
C PHE A 57 17.84 26.16 11.92
N GLN A 58 18.12 27.44 11.74
CA GLN A 58 17.13 28.45 11.37
C GLN A 58 16.96 28.48 9.85
N VAL A 59 15.71 28.39 9.39
CA VAL A 59 15.37 28.45 7.96
C VAL A 59 15.06 29.90 7.57
N ASP A 60 15.70 30.35 6.50
CA ASP A 60 15.37 31.61 5.81
C ASP A 60 14.17 31.37 4.89
N LYS A 61 14.30 30.43 3.94
CA LYS A 61 13.24 30.06 3.00
C LYS A 61 13.39 28.64 2.48
N VAL A 62 12.28 28.07 2.04
CA VAL A 62 12.25 26.81 1.29
C VAL A 62 11.94 27.12 -0.17
N MET A 63 12.67 26.49 -1.08
CA MET A 63 12.59 26.68 -2.53
C MET A 63 12.30 25.35 -3.22
N PHE A 64 11.63 25.39 -4.37
CA PHE A 64 11.50 24.29 -5.31
C PHE A 64 11.98 24.78 -6.68
N GLY A 65 13.27 24.56 -6.97
CA GLY A 65 13.94 25.28 -8.06
C GLY A 65 14.00 26.77 -7.74
N ASP A 66 13.48 27.61 -8.63
CA ASP A 66 13.48 29.07 -8.47
C ASP A 66 12.26 29.61 -7.71
N ALA A 67 11.27 28.76 -7.43
CA ALA A 67 10.03 29.15 -6.75
C ALA A 67 10.13 28.99 -5.23
N GLN A 68 9.70 30.00 -4.47
CA GLN A 68 9.59 29.88 -3.02
C GLN A 68 8.35 29.07 -2.61
N VAL A 69 8.50 28.21 -1.61
CA VAL A 69 7.46 27.32 -1.09
C VAL A 69 7.20 27.66 0.39
N SER A 70 6.19 28.48 0.65
CA SER A 70 5.88 28.94 2.01
C SER A 70 4.92 28.04 2.79
N ASP A 71 4.18 27.15 2.12
CA ASP A 71 3.11 26.33 2.70
C ASP A 71 3.53 24.89 3.05
N ILE A 72 4.81 24.54 2.87
CA ILE A 72 5.37 23.20 3.17
C ILE A 72 5.42 22.86 4.68
N GLY A 73 5.09 23.83 5.55
CA GLY A 73 5.13 23.68 7.01
C GLY A 73 6.42 24.21 7.66
N VAL A 74 7.21 25.00 6.91
CA VAL A 74 8.39 25.71 7.42
C VAL A 74 8.30 27.17 6.96
N ASN A 75 8.33 28.11 7.91
CA ASN A 75 8.28 29.54 7.69
C ASN A 75 9.65 30.20 7.93
N TYR A 76 9.81 31.43 7.44
CA TYR A 76 10.99 32.26 7.72
C TYR A 76 11.20 32.39 9.24
N GLY A 77 12.43 32.12 9.70
CA GLY A 77 12.82 32.20 11.10
C GLY A 77 12.54 30.95 11.91
N ASP A 78 11.88 29.93 11.34
CA ASP A 78 11.65 28.67 12.01
C ASP A 78 12.97 27.97 12.31
N LYS A 79 13.13 27.50 13.55
CA LYS A 79 14.19 26.55 13.92
C LYS A 79 13.66 25.14 13.79
N ILE A 80 14.30 24.32 12.96
CA ILE A 80 13.91 22.92 12.72
C ILE A 80 15.09 21.99 12.95
N ASP A 81 14.79 20.75 13.32
CA ASP A 81 15.75 19.67 13.45
C ASP A 81 16.05 19.05 12.07
N HIS A 82 15.01 18.79 11.26
CA HIS A 82 15.16 18.39 9.87
C HIS A 82 13.92 18.67 8.99
N LEU A 83 14.15 18.68 7.68
CA LEU A 83 13.12 18.64 6.63
C LEU A 83 13.39 17.47 5.69
N ALA A 84 12.48 16.49 5.63
CA ALA A 84 12.56 15.37 4.70
C ALA A 84 11.49 15.48 3.61
N VAL A 85 11.85 15.21 2.35
CA VAL A 85 10.93 15.22 1.21
C VAL A 85 11.01 13.91 0.44
N TRP A 86 9.87 13.31 0.13
CA TRP A 86 9.79 12.05 -0.62
C TRP A 86 9.45 12.30 -2.08
N TYR A 87 10.15 11.58 -2.95
CA TYR A 87 9.91 11.53 -4.39
C TYR A 87 9.73 10.09 -4.84
N TRP A 88 9.00 9.90 -5.94
CA TRP A 88 8.96 8.60 -6.58
C TRP A 88 10.14 8.42 -7.53
N ARG A 89 10.80 7.26 -7.49
CA ARG A 89 12.01 6.96 -8.26
C ARG A 89 11.90 7.27 -9.75
N GLU A 90 10.76 6.97 -10.35
CA GLU A 90 10.50 7.19 -11.78
C GLU A 90 10.34 8.68 -12.17
N THR A 91 10.44 9.60 -11.21
CA THR A 91 10.36 11.05 -11.43
C THR A 91 11.63 11.79 -11.02
N LEU A 92 12.67 11.08 -10.58
CA LEU A 92 13.90 11.69 -10.04
C LEU A 92 14.75 12.43 -11.06
N GLU A 93 14.62 12.10 -12.35
CA GLU A 93 15.34 12.82 -13.39
C GLU A 93 14.90 14.29 -13.42
N THR A 94 13.60 14.52 -13.26
CA THR A 94 12.99 15.85 -13.37
C THR A 94 12.72 16.50 -12.01
N MET A 95 12.61 15.69 -10.95
CA MET A 95 12.25 16.08 -9.58
C MET A 95 10.95 16.90 -9.54
N THR A 96 10.01 16.67 -10.45
CA THR A 96 8.83 17.55 -10.64
C THR A 96 7.75 17.37 -9.58
N ASN A 97 7.62 16.17 -9.01
CA ASN A 97 6.47 15.79 -8.20
C ASN A 97 6.92 15.29 -6.81
N PRO A 98 7.34 16.20 -5.90
CA PRO A 98 7.50 15.81 -4.51
C PRO A 98 6.15 15.35 -3.96
N LEU A 99 6.15 14.27 -3.19
CA LEU A 99 4.95 13.63 -2.69
C LEU A 99 4.57 14.16 -1.30
N LEU A 100 5.51 14.02 -0.36
CA LEU A 100 5.31 14.24 1.06
C LEU A 100 6.49 15.02 1.61
N ALA A 101 6.23 15.92 2.55
CA ALA A 101 7.21 16.64 3.35
C ALA A 101 6.97 16.32 4.82
N GLU A 102 8.05 16.00 5.53
CA GLU A 102 8.10 15.83 6.98
C GLU A 102 8.99 16.91 7.58
N VAL A 103 8.43 17.65 8.54
CA VAL A 103 9.16 18.64 9.33
C VAL A 103 9.27 18.12 10.75
N PHE A 104 10.50 17.97 11.25
CA PHE A 104 10.75 17.65 12.66
C PHE A 104 11.22 18.90 13.39
N ARG A 105 10.51 19.24 14.47
CA ARG A 105 10.75 20.45 15.26
C ARG A 105 10.26 20.25 16.68
N ASN A 106 11.08 20.64 17.66
CA ASN A 106 10.70 20.64 19.08
C ASN A 106 10.16 19.26 19.52
N GLY A 107 10.78 18.19 19.05
CA GLY A 107 10.36 16.82 19.38
C GLY A 107 9.05 16.36 18.73
N SER A 108 8.53 17.09 17.73
CA SER A 108 7.31 16.72 17.03
C SER A 108 7.42 16.77 15.50
N TYR A 109 6.65 15.93 14.83
CA TYR A 109 6.58 15.76 13.38
C TYR A 109 5.32 16.41 12.81
N THR A 110 5.47 17.12 11.71
CA THR A 110 4.36 17.63 10.89
C THR A 110 4.50 17.10 9.47
N TYR A 111 3.40 16.65 8.89
CA TYR A 111 3.35 16.10 7.54
C TYR A 111 2.49 16.97 6.62
N ASN A 112 3.07 17.42 5.52
CA ASN A 112 2.36 18.12 4.45
C ASN A 112 2.56 17.37 3.14
N TYR A 113 1.53 17.33 2.30
CA TYR A 113 1.62 16.72 0.97
C TYR A 113 1.41 17.75 -0.11
N ASN A 114 1.98 17.48 -1.29
CA ASN A 114 1.85 18.33 -2.47
C ASN A 114 0.45 18.14 -3.08
N LYS A 115 -0.24 19.24 -3.35
CA LYS A 115 -1.57 19.27 -4.01
C LYS A 115 -1.48 19.13 -5.54
N GLY A 116 -0.27 19.10 -6.09
CA GLY A 116 -0.03 19.13 -7.52
C GLY A 116 -0.22 20.53 -8.11
N GLY A 117 -0.22 20.61 -9.44
CA GLY A 117 -0.27 21.88 -10.19
C GLY A 117 1.10 22.42 -10.59
N MET A 118 1.12 23.59 -11.23
CA MET A 118 2.36 24.24 -11.69
C MET A 118 3.14 24.89 -10.55
N GLU A 119 2.43 25.39 -9.54
CA GLU A 119 3.01 25.96 -8.33
C GLU A 119 2.92 24.87 -7.25
N THR A 120 4.05 24.26 -6.91
CA THR A 120 4.15 23.21 -5.88
C THR A 120 3.57 23.75 -4.57
N SER A 121 2.31 23.43 -4.31
CA SER A 121 1.54 23.95 -3.18
C SER A 121 1.22 22.81 -2.24
N TRP A 122 1.23 23.10 -0.96
CA TRP A 122 1.25 22.11 0.10
C TRP A 122 0.05 22.26 1.00
N THR A 123 -0.33 21.16 1.65
CA THR A 123 -1.35 21.17 2.69
C THR A 123 -1.09 20.06 3.68
N SER A 124 -1.55 20.25 4.92
CA SER A 124 -1.40 19.25 5.96
C SER A 124 -2.10 17.95 5.61
N LEU A 125 -1.44 16.84 5.92
CA LEU A 125 -1.94 15.49 5.69
C LEU A 125 -3.15 15.23 6.63
N PRO A 126 -4.38 15.06 6.10
CA PRO A 126 -5.61 15.17 6.90
C PRO A 126 -5.90 13.95 7.78
N ILE A 127 -5.27 12.82 7.50
CA ILE A 127 -5.56 11.53 8.15
C ILE A 127 -4.92 11.45 9.55
N ILE A 128 -4.12 12.45 9.91
CA ILE A 128 -3.19 12.38 11.02
C ILE A 128 -3.33 13.63 11.87
N GLN A 129 -3.43 13.46 13.20
CA GLN A 129 -3.33 14.60 14.13
C GLN A 129 -1.94 15.19 13.98
N ASN A 130 -1.82 16.39 13.41
CA ASN A 130 -0.56 17.13 13.37
C ASN A 130 -0.58 18.21 14.47
N PRO A 131 0.53 18.42 15.20
CA PRO A 131 1.80 17.68 15.14
C PRO A 131 1.77 16.34 15.91
N ARG A 132 2.76 15.46 15.70
CA ARG A 132 2.88 14.14 16.37
C ARG A 132 4.21 13.95 17.09
N PRO A 133 4.25 13.21 18.20
CA PRO A 133 5.51 12.84 18.84
C PRO A 133 6.25 11.68 18.15
N ILE A 134 5.55 10.89 17.32
CA ILE A 134 6.10 9.66 16.70
C ILE A 134 6.02 9.81 15.17
N PRO A 135 7.11 9.52 14.43
CA PRO A 135 7.11 9.63 12.99
C PRO A 135 6.26 8.54 12.33
N LEU A 136 5.79 8.84 11.13
CA LEU A 136 5.30 7.84 10.19
C LEU A 136 6.43 6.88 9.82
N HIS A 137 6.17 5.60 9.96
CA HIS A 137 7.13 4.56 9.64
C HIS A 137 6.46 3.40 8.90
N ASN A 138 7.25 2.61 8.18
CA ASN A 138 6.87 1.35 7.56
C ASN A 138 5.56 1.45 6.75
N LYS A 139 4.59 0.58 7.05
CA LYS A 139 3.32 0.44 6.35
C LYS A 139 2.51 1.73 6.30
N ASP A 140 2.48 2.51 7.38
CA ASP A 140 1.70 3.75 7.42
C ASP A 140 2.29 4.78 6.46
N LEU A 141 3.61 4.98 6.50
CA LEU A 141 4.32 5.87 5.59
C LEU A 141 4.13 5.43 4.14
N GLU A 142 4.37 4.15 3.84
CA GLU A 142 4.27 3.61 2.48
C GLU A 142 2.86 3.73 1.90
N THR A 143 1.83 3.54 2.73
CA THR A 143 0.43 3.67 2.30
C THR A 143 0.10 5.11 1.92
N GLN A 144 0.63 6.10 2.65
CA GLN A 144 0.49 7.51 2.28
C GLN A 144 1.21 7.81 0.97
N LEU A 145 2.45 7.34 0.82
CA LEU A 145 3.24 7.54 -0.39
C LEU A 145 2.60 6.89 -1.62
N ASP A 146 2.07 5.67 -1.52
CA ASP A 146 1.33 5.02 -2.60
C ASP A 146 0.09 5.82 -3.01
N GLY A 147 -0.66 6.34 -2.04
CA GLY A 147 -1.84 7.18 -2.29
C GLY A 147 -1.48 8.47 -3.01
N LEU A 148 -0.41 9.15 -2.56
CA LEU A 148 0.12 10.37 -3.16
C LEU A 148 0.72 10.11 -4.55
N ASN A 149 1.33 8.94 -4.77
CA ASN A 149 1.86 8.57 -6.07
C ASN A 149 0.75 8.27 -7.09
N CYS A 150 -0.36 7.59 -6.69
CA CYS A 150 -1.55 7.49 -7.55
C CYS A 150 -2.18 8.87 -7.79
N TYR A 151 -2.09 9.82 -6.86
CA TYR A 151 -2.65 11.16 -7.02
C TYR A 151 -1.82 12.07 -7.92
N LEU A 152 -0.50 12.14 -7.73
CA LEU A 152 0.38 13.12 -8.38
C LEU A 152 1.07 12.60 -9.64
N ASN A 153 1.22 11.28 -9.76
CA ASN A 153 2.00 10.65 -10.84
C ASN A 153 1.21 9.62 -11.65
N ASP A 154 -0.11 9.54 -11.44
CA ASP A 154 -1.01 8.55 -12.07
C ASP A 154 -0.46 7.12 -11.96
N ALA A 155 0.19 6.83 -10.82
CA ALA A 155 0.98 5.63 -10.61
C ALA A 155 0.31 4.71 -9.55
N VAL A 156 -0.32 3.63 -10.00
CA VAL A 156 -1.20 2.78 -9.19
C VAL A 156 -0.45 1.61 -8.57
N THR A 157 -0.68 1.35 -7.29
CA THR A 157 -0.22 0.11 -6.64
C THR A 157 -1.33 -0.94 -6.65
N LEU A 158 -1.09 -2.13 -7.22
CA LEU A 158 -1.98 -3.28 -7.04
C LEU A 158 -1.87 -3.77 -5.60
N ASN A 159 -2.95 -3.60 -4.83
CA ASN A 159 -3.08 -4.12 -3.49
C ASN A 159 -3.78 -5.49 -3.51
N LEU A 160 -2.99 -6.54 -3.32
CA LEU A 160 -3.44 -7.93 -3.26
C LEU A 160 -3.72 -8.40 -1.82
N THR A 161 -3.81 -7.52 -0.82
CA THR A 161 -4.24 -7.91 0.53
C THR A 161 -5.59 -8.61 0.47
N PHE A 162 -5.72 -9.79 1.08
CA PHE A 162 -6.94 -10.60 0.98
C PHE A 162 -8.21 -9.87 1.43
N GLU A 163 -8.14 -9.06 2.49
CA GLU A 163 -9.28 -8.25 2.94
C GLU A 163 -9.73 -7.28 1.84
N ASN A 164 -8.78 -6.61 1.16
CA ASN A 164 -9.08 -5.74 0.03
C ASN A 164 -9.74 -6.52 -1.11
N SER A 165 -9.17 -7.68 -1.49
CA SER A 165 -9.65 -8.52 -2.58
C SER A 165 -11.06 -9.09 -2.31
N SER A 166 -11.27 -9.66 -1.12
CA SER A 166 -12.53 -10.28 -0.72
C SER A 166 -13.65 -9.25 -0.53
N LYS A 167 -13.38 -8.12 0.15
CA LYS A 167 -14.36 -7.05 0.36
C LYS A 167 -14.82 -6.43 -0.95
N LEU A 168 -13.90 -6.10 -1.86
CA LEU A 168 -14.24 -5.45 -3.13
C LEU A 168 -14.96 -6.39 -4.08
N SER A 169 -14.52 -7.65 -4.20
CA SER A 169 -15.20 -8.60 -5.07
C SER A 169 -16.64 -8.91 -4.63
N ASN A 170 -16.91 -8.96 -3.32
CA ASN A 170 -18.28 -9.10 -2.79
C ASN A 170 -19.18 -7.90 -3.14
N ASN A 171 -18.60 -6.74 -3.44
CA ASN A 171 -19.31 -5.53 -3.85
C ASN A 171 -19.51 -5.40 -5.38
N SER A 172 -19.09 -6.40 -6.17
CA SER A 172 -19.18 -6.37 -7.64
C SER A 172 -20.61 -6.15 -8.14
N ALA A 173 -21.62 -6.75 -7.51
CA ALA A 173 -23.03 -6.55 -7.87
C ALA A 173 -23.51 -5.09 -7.76
N ARG A 174 -22.77 -4.23 -7.05
CA ARG A 174 -23.08 -2.80 -6.86
C ARG A 174 -22.18 -1.88 -7.69
N GLY A 175 -21.30 -2.44 -8.53
CA GLY A 175 -20.27 -1.67 -9.24
C GLY A 175 -19.25 -0.98 -8.32
N LYS A 176 -19.14 -1.45 -7.07
CA LYS A 176 -18.22 -0.91 -6.04
C LYS A 176 -17.04 -1.84 -5.79
N ASN A 177 -16.51 -2.41 -6.85
CA ASN A 177 -15.40 -3.36 -6.82
C ASN A 177 -14.10 -2.74 -7.35
N THR A 178 -13.97 -1.41 -7.31
CA THR A 178 -12.79 -0.72 -7.84
C THR A 178 -12.01 0.03 -6.77
N TYR A 179 -10.69 0.20 -6.95
CA TYR A 179 -9.81 0.99 -6.08
C TYR A 179 -8.69 1.73 -6.83
N CYS A 180 -8.14 2.78 -6.20
CA CYS A 180 -6.84 3.42 -6.49
C CYS A 180 -6.42 4.17 -5.21
N CYS A 181 -6.29 5.51 -5.26
CA CYS A 181 -6.21 6.38 -4.10
C CYS A 181 -7.58 6.97 -3.73
N ILE A 182 -7.63 7.64 -2.58
CA ILE A 182 -8.84 8.29 -2.06
C ILE A 182 -9.41 9.35 -3.00
N THR A 183 -8.55 10.10 -3.69
CA THR A 183 -8.96 11.16 -4.62
C THR A 183 -9.61 10.61 -5.88
N HIS A 184 -9.09 9.48 -6.37
CA HIS A 184 -9.58 8.85 -7.60
C HIS A 184 -10.68 7.81 -7.37
N SER A 185 -10.95 7.44 -6.11
CA SER A 185 -12.01 6.50 -5.78
C SER A 185 -12.68 6.83 -4.45
N PRO A 186 -13.26 8.04 -4.28
CA PRO A 186 -13.86 8.45 -3.01
C PRO A 186 -15.04 7.56 -2.59
N ASN A 187 -15.69 6.90 -3.56
CA ASN A 187 -16.86 6.04 -3.36
C ASN A 187 -16.69 4.61 -3.89
N ALA A 188 -15.46 4.18 -4.19
CA ALA A 188 -15.17 2.87 -4.82
C ALA A 188 -15.77 2.67 -6.23
N THR A 189 -16.14 3.75 -6.93
CA THR A 189 -16.82 3.70 -8.25
C THR A 189 -15.98 4.20 -9.43
N SER A 190 -14.83 4.80 -9.17
CA SER A 190 -13.94 5.42 -10.17
C SER A 190 -12.50 4.93 -10.05
N GLY A 191 -12.29 3.85 -9.30
CA GLY A 191 -10.99 3.23 -9.15
C GLY A 191 -10.43 2.75 -10.48
N ARG A 192 -9.10 2.73 -10.57
CA ARG A 192 -8.34 2.30 -11.76
C ARG A 192 -8.08 0.81 -11.80
N VAL A 193 -8.29 0.14 -10.66
CA VAL A 193 -8.17 -1.31 -10.52
C VAL A 193 -9.54 -1.88 -10.18
N SER A 194 -10.05 -2.79 -11.00
CA SER A 194 -11.24 -3.59 -10.68
C SER A 194 -10.85 -4.92 -10.04
N VAL A 195 -11.69 -5.39 -9.13
CA VAL A 195 -11.53 -6.67 -8.44
C VAL A 195 -12.71 -7.57 -8.72
N GLU A 196 -12.44 -8.81 -9.12
CA GLU A 196 -13.44 -9.83 -9.36
C GLU A 196 -13.06 -11.14 -8.67
N LYS A 197 -14.04 -11.80 -8.05
CA LYS A 197 -13.85 -13.15 -7.52
C LYS A 197 -14.14 -14.15 -8.63
N VAL A 198 -13.13 -14.91 -9.02
CA VAL A 198 -13.20 -15.92 -10.07
C VAL A 198 -13.21 -17.31 -9.43
N LYS A 199 -14.19 -18.13 -9.80
CA LYS A 199 -14.32 -19.51 -9.33
C LYS A 199 -13.55 -20.45 -10.24
N VAL A 200 -12.79 -21.36 -9.64
CA VAL A 200 -12.07 -22.41 -10.37
C VAL A 200 -12.83 -23.72 -10.24
N SER A 201 -13.25 -24.29 -11.37
CA SER A 201 -14.04 -25.52 -11.45
C SER A 201 -13.50 -26.48 -12.52
N CYS A 202 -13.77 -27.76 -12.29
CA CYS A 202 -13.51 -28.82 -13.24
C CYS A 202 -14.73 -29.04 -14.15
N LYS A 203 -14.51 -29.24 -15.45
CA LYS A 203 -15.57 -29.50 -16.43
C LYS A 203 -16.37 -30.78 -16.11
N GLN A 204 -15.70 -31.81 -15.60
CA GLN A 204 -16.30 -33.12 -15.30
C GLN A 204 -17.34 -33.08 -14.19
N ASN A 205 -17.26 -32.10 -13.28
CA ASN A 205 -18.24 -31.96 -12.20
C ASN A 205 -18.50 -30.48 -11.92
N PRO A 206 -19.63 -29.92 -12.38
CA PRO A 206 -19.98 -28.52 -12.14
C PRO A 206 -20.17 -28.19 -10.65
N ASN A 207 -20.40 -29.21 -9.80
CA ASN A 207 -20.50 -29.04 -8.35
C ASN A 207 -19.14 -29.11 -7.64
N HIS A 208 -18.04 -29.38 -8.35
CA HIS A 208 -16.70 -29.39 -7.78
C HIS A 208 -16.23 -27.96 -7.49
N ARG A 209 -16.32 -27.57 -6.21
CA ARG A 209 -15.78 -26.30 -5.70
C ARG A 209 -14.28 -26.47 -5.44
N SER A 210 -13.49 -26.20 -6.45
CA SER A 210 -12.06 -26.49 -6.44
C SER A 210 -11.27 -25.45 -5.64
N ALA A 211 -11.39 -24.18 -6.02
CA ALA A 211 -10.74 -23.04 -5.38
C ALA A 211 -11.39 -21.72 -5.82
N ASP A 212 -11.11 -20.66 -5.06
CA ASP A 212 -11.41 -19.27 -5.44
C ASP A 212 -10.09 -18.54 -5.73
N CYS A 213 -10.10 -17.65 -6.71
CA CYS A 213 -9.03 -16.67 -6.91
C CYS A 213 -9.61 -15.27 -7.13
N TYR A 214 -8.79 -14.24 -6.95
CA TYR A 214 -9.21 -12.85 -7.11
C TYR A 214 -8.45 -12.22 -8.27
N LYS A 215 -9.18 -11.76 -9.29
CA LYS A 215 -8.67 -11.01 -10.43
C LYS A 215 -8.58 -9.55 -10.03
N HIS A 216 -7.39 -8.98 -10.15
CA HIS A 216 -7.11 -7.55 -10.07
C HIS A 216 -6.75 -7.08 -11.47
N GLU A 217 -7.54 -6.18 -12.03
CA GLU A 217 -7.37 -5.69 -13.40
C GLU A 217 -7.17 -4.19 -13.40
N PHE A 218 -5.99 -3.77 -13.83
CA PHE A 218 -5.62 -2.39 -14.05
C PHE A 218 -5.83 -2.04 -15.53
N THR A 219 -6.58 -0.97 -15.79
CA THR A 219 -6.79 -0.49 -17.16
C THR A 219 -5.84 0.67 -17.47
N PRO A 220 -4.72 0.43 -18.16
CA PRO A 220 -3.82 1.52 -18.56
C PRO A 220 -4.56 2.44 -19.53
N SER A 221 -4.68 3.71 -19.16
CA SER A 221 -5.28 4.76 -19.99
C SER A 221 -4.65 6.10 -19.62
N ASN A 222 -4.63 7.10 -20.50
CA ASN A 222 -4.24 8.49 -20.18
C ASN A 222 -2.94 8.66 -19.38
N GLY A 223 -1.87 7.92 -19.71
CA GLY A 223 -0.59 8.01 -19.00
C GLY A 223 -0.53 7.28 -17.65
N TRP A 224 -1.62 6.66 -17.22
CA TRP A 224 -1.66 5.85 -16.00
C TRP A 224 -0.74 4.65 -16.13
N ARG A 225 0.03 4.42 -15.07
CA ARG A 225 1.01 3.32 -14.99
C ARG A 225 0.88 2.58 -13.68
N LEU A 226 1.38 1.35 -13.68
CA LEU A 226 1.54 0.60 -12.45
C LEU A 226 2.80 1.08 -11.72
N ALA A 227 2.74 1.19 -10.40
CA ALA A 227 3.86 1.55 -9.52
C ALA A 227 4.45 0.34 -8.80
N ALA A 228 3.60 -0.59 -8.38
CA ALA A 228 3.99 -1.79 -7.65
C ALA A 228 2.85 -2.82 -7.58
N ILE A 229 3.21 -4.04 -7.18
CA ILE A 229 2.28 -5.06 -6.71
C ILE A 229 2.65 -5.34 -5.25
N LYS A 230 1.70 -5.20 -4.33
CA LYS A 230 1.93 -5.33 -2.89
C LYS A 230 0.80 -6.08 -2.21
N TYR A 231 1.07 -6.63 -1.02
CA TYR A 231 0.05 -7.12 -0.11
C TYR A 231 0.49 -6.93 1.34
N ASP A 232 -0.47 -6.90 2.25
CA ASP A 232 -0.20 -6.80 3.67
C ASP A 232 -0.33 -8.19 4.27
N PRO A 233 0.76 -8.79 4.79
CA PRO A 233 0.68 -10.09 5.40
C PRO A 233 -0.19 -10.05 6.67
N THR A 234 -0.90 -11.14 6.93
CA THR A 234 -1.74 -11.28 8.12
C THR A 234 -0.93 -11.05 9.40
N GLY A 235 -1.27 -10.00 10.16
CA GLY A 235 -0.57 -9.64 11.40
C GLY A 235 0.77 -8.91 11.22
N GLY A 236 1.14 -8.54 9.98
CA GLY A 236 2.38 -7.82 9.71
C GLY A 236 2.30 -6.31 9.96
N SER A 237 3.43 -5.72 10.38
CA SER A 237 3.62 -4.27 10.52
C SER A 237 4.15 -3.60 9.24
N THR A 238 4.47 -4.40 8.22
CA THR A 238 5.05 -3.98 6.95
C THR A 238 4.17 -4.47 5.79
N ARG A 239 4.39 -3.90 4.61
CA ARG A 239 3.75 -4.34 3.37
C ARG A 239 4.78 -5.12 2.56
N ASN A 240 4.38 -6.25 2.00
CA ASN A 240 5.24 -7.08 1.19
C ASN A 240 5.06 -6.69 -0.29
N ARG A 241 6.12 -6.19 -0.90
CA ARG A 241 6.22 -5.97 -2.34
C ARG A 241 6.51 -7.29 -3.04
N ILE A 242 5.80 -7.52 -4.14
CA ILE A 242 5.99 -8.69 -5.00
C ILE A 242 6.93 -8.29 -6.14
N ASN A 243 8.14 -8.83 -6.12
CA ASN A 243 9.11 -8.71 -7.20
C ASN A 243 9.06 -9.98 -8.05
N LEU A 244 8.73 -9.83 -9.33
CA LEU A 244 8.66 -10.95 -10.27
C LEU A 244 10.07 -11.20 -10.81
N ASN A 245 10.76 -12.23 -10.30
CA ASN A 245 12.17 -12.52 -10.60
C ASN A 245 12.52 -12.31 -12.08
N GLY A 246 13.48 -11.41 -12.36
CA GLY A 246 13.97 -11.10 -13.70
C GLY A 246 13.29 -9.94 -14.43
N HIS A 247 12.26 -9.31 -13.85
CA HIS A 247 11.60 -8.15 -14.44
C HIS A 247 11.89 -6.87 -13.65
N LYS A 248 12.20 -5.77 -14.35
CA LYS A 248 12.30 -4.43 -13.74
C LYS A 248 10.92 -4.06 -13.19
N SER A 249 10.85 -3.78 -11.90
CA SER A 249 9.58 -3.51 -11.21
C SER A 249 9.09 -2.09 -11.52
N PRO A 250 7.81 -1.89 -11.86
CA PRO A 250 6.84 -2.90 -12.24
C PRO A 250 6.86 -3.17 -13.76
N PRO A 251 6.80 -4.44 -14.20
CA PRO A 251 6.59 -4.78 -15.60
C PRO A 251 5.27 -4.23 -16.14
N SER A 252 5.07 -4.30 -17.45
CA SER A 252 3.82 -3.92 -18.16
C SER A 252 2.62 -4.81 -17.79
N VAL A 253 2.28 -4.89 -16.50
CA VAL A 253 1.25 -5.73 -15.92
C VAL A 253 -0.10 -5.04 -16.03
N THR A 254 -1.07 -5.77 -16.57
CA THR A 254 -2.47 -5.32 -16.66
C THR A 254 -3.35 -6.09 -15.71
N THR A 255 -3.11 -7.40 -15.52
CA THR A 255 -3.98 -8.24 -14.70
C THR A 255 -3.16 -9.14 -13.78
N VAL A 256 -3.65 -9.33 -12.54
CA VAL A 256 -3.11 -10.32 -11.60
C VAL A 256 -4.25 -11.16 -11.05
N TYR A 257 -4.12 -12.49 -11.13
CA TYR A 257 -5.04 -13.43 -10.50
C TYR A 257 -4.34 -14.04 -9.30
N ALA A 258 -4.85 -13.79 -8.10
CA ALA A 258 -4.22 -14.23 -6.86
C ALA A 258 -5.00 -15.35 -6.17
N PHE A 259 -4.30 -16.41 -5.80
CA PHE A 259 -4.76 -17.50 -4.94
C PHE A 259 -4.19 -17.33 -3.54
N TYR A 260 -5.00 -17.58 -2.52
CA TYR A 260 -4.68 -17.27 -1.14
C TYR A 260 -4.65 -18.52 -0.25
N LYS A 261 -3.78 -18.48 0.76
CA LYS A 261 -3.84 -19.33 1.95
C LYS A 261 -3.56 -18.46 3.18
N ASP A 262 -4.34 -18.66 4.24
CA ASP A 262 -4.22 -17.91 5.50
C ASP A 262 -4.20 -16.38 5.26
N ASN A 263 -5.06 -15.93 4.34
CA ASN A 263 -5.18 -14.54 3.87
C ASN A 263 -3.94 -13.95 3.18
N ASN A 264 -2.94 -14.76 2.85
CA ASN A 264 -1.75 -14.35 2.11
C ASN A 264 -1.77 -14.92 0.68
N PRO A 265 -1.40 -14.14 -0.35
CA PRO A 265 -1.29 -14.67 -1.70
C PRO A 265 -0.13 -15.68 -1.76
N LYS A 266 -0.35 -16.83 -2.40
CA LYS A 266 0.64 -17.92 -2.53
C LYS A 266 1.00 -18.25 -3.97
N LEU A 267 0.04 -18.10 -4.87
CA LEU A 267 0.22 -18.34 -6.29
C LEU A 267 -0.48 -17.21 -7.04
N ILE A 268 0.21 -16.62 -8.00
CA ILE A 268 -0.35 -15.59 -8.88
C ILE A 268 -0.16 -15.94 -10.34
N TYR A 269 -1.15 -15.62 -11.16
CA TYR A 269 -0.98 -15.52 -12.61
C TYR A 269 -0.96 -14.04 -13.00
N VAL A 270 0.10 -13.62 -13.68
CA VAL A 270 0.31 -12.24 -14.10
C VAL A 270 0.13 -12.16 -15.60
N GLU A 271 -0.72 -11.24 -16.06
CA GLU A 271 -0.91 -10.88 -17.46
C GLU A 271 -0.31 -9.50 -17.72
N GLY A 272 0.35 -9.36 -18.86
CA GLY A 272 0.97 -8.11 -19.28
C GLY A 272 1.40 -8.12 -20.74
N ASN A 273 2.01 -7.02 -21.18
CA ASN A 273 2.40 -6.84 -22.59
C ASN A 273 3.54 -7.77 -23.05
N GLU A 274 4.43 -8.16 -22.12
CA GLU A 274 5.59 -8.98 -22.45
C GLU A 274 5.23 -10.47 -22.47
N GLU A 275 4.89 -11.05 -21.31
CA GLU A 275 4.58 -12.47 -21.20
C GLU A 275 3.62 -12.75 -20.04
N ASN A 276 2.66 -13.66 -20.25
CA ASN A 276 1.77 -14.11 -19.20
C ASN A 276 2.35 -15.33 -18.47
N LYS A 277 2.52 -15.24 -17.15
CA LYS A 277 3.26 -16.25 -16.37
C LYS A 277 2.64 -16.51 -15.00
N TRP A 278 2.92 -17.71 -14.50
CA TRP A 278 2.64 -18.11 -13.13
C TRP A 278 3.84 -17.84 -12.23
N PHE A 279 3.59 -17.29 -11.04
CA PHE A 279 4.59 -17.07 -10.01
C PHE A 279 4.07 -17.58 -8.66
N LYS A 280 4.97 -18.12 -7.83
CA LYS A 280 4.66 -18.55 -6.47
C LYS A 280 5.47 -17.75 -5.45
N SER A 281 4.87 -17.57 -4.27
CA SER A 281 5.53 -16.92 -3.14
C SER A 281 6.75 -17.73 -2.70
N PRO A 282 7.83 -17.09 -2.23
CA PRO A 282 9.00 -17.81 -1.72
C PRO A 282 8.66 -18.63 -0.47
N THR A 283 9.37 -19.74 -0.26
CA THR A 283 9.25 -20.56 0.95
C THR A 283 10.04 -19.92 2.09
N GLY A 284 9.38 -19.23 3.02
CA GLY A 284 10.00 -18.72 4.25
C GLY A 284 10.59 -17.31 4.17
N GLY A 285 10.06 -16.44 3.31
CA GLY A 285 10.45 -15.03 3.26
C GLY A 285 9.81 -14.20 4.38
N ASN A 286 10.63 -13.57 5.24
CA ASN A 286 10.21 -12.51 6.17
C ASN A 286 10.59 -11.11 5.64
N SER A 287 10.97 -11.02 4.37
CA SER A 287 11.37 -9.76 3.74
C SER A 287 10.14 -8.97 3.33
N ASN A 288 10.19 -7.65 3.49
CA ASN A 288 9.20 -6.71 2.93
C ASN A 288 9.26 -6.68 1.40
N ASP A 289 10.33 -7.22 0.80
CA ASP A 289 10.50 -7.39 -0.63
C ASP A 289 10.64 -8.87 -0.94
N GLU A 290 9.57 -9.47 -1.46
CA GLU A 290 9.55 -10.89 -1.80
C GLU A 290 9.89 -11.08 -3.27
N ASN A 291 10.94 -11.86 -3.51
CA ASN A 291 11.28 -12.32 -4.85
C ASN A 291 10.45 -13.56 -5.18
N TRP A 292 9.37 -13.35 -5.93
CA TRP A 292 8.47 -14.41 -6.36
C TRP A 292 9.07 -15.19 -7.54
N GLU A 293 8.99 -16.50 -7.44
CA GLU A 293 9.62 -17.42 -8.38
C GLU A 293 8.63 -17.84 -9.47
N LYS A 294 9.10 -17.88 -10.71
CA LYS A 294 8.31 -18.44 -11.81
C LYS A 294 8.01 -19.91 -11.52
N VAL A 295 6.77 -20.33 -11.66
CA VAL A 295 6.39 -21.75 -11.49
C VAL A 295 6.96 -22.55 -12.65
N LEU A 296 7.78 -23.56 -12.33
CA LEU A 296 8.39 -24.48 -13.30
C LEU A 296 7.47 -25.62 -13.70
N THR A 297 6.53 -25.98 -12.82
CA THR A 297 5.49 -26.97 -13.09
C THR A 297 4.76 -26.59 -14.37
N ASP A 298 4.42 -27.59 -15.19
CA ASP A 298 3.79 -27.40 -16.49
C ASP A 298 2.34 -26.92 -16.35
N LEU A 299 2.17 -25.65 -15.99
CA LEU A 299 0.90 -24.92 -16.03
C LEU A 299 0.65 -24.35 -17.43
N GLN A 300 1.35 -24.82 -18.47
CA GLN A 300 1.11 -24.37 -19.83
C GLN A 300 -0.32 -24.70 -20.24
N GLY A 301 -1.01 -23.71 -20.82
CA GLY A 301 -2.41 -23.83 -21.20
C GLY A 301 -3.41 -23.75 -20.04
N ILE A 302 -2.98 -23.60 -18.78
CA ILE A 302 -3.86 -23.24 -17.67
C ILE A 302 -3.85 -21.72 -17.55
N LYS A 303 -4.93 -21.08 -18.01
CA LYS A 303 -5.07 -19.62 -18.05
C LYS A 303 -6.36 -19.22 -17.36
N PRO A 304 -6.46 -18.02 -16.80
CA PRO A 304 -7.68 -17.59 -16.13
C PRO A 304 -8.95 -17.68 -16.99
N THR A 305 -8.82 -17.51 -18.31
CA THR A 305 -9.92 -17.67 -19.26
C THR A 305 -10.55 -19.07 -19.30
N ASN A 306 -9.89 -20.10 -18.75
CA ASN A 306 -10.41 -21.46 -18.69
C ASN A 306 -10.66 -22.00 -17.28
N PHE A 307 -10.61 -21.16 -16.24
CA PHE A 307 -10.80 -21.57 -14.85
C PHE A 307 -12.16 -22.21 -14.57
N ASN A 308 -13.20 -21.88 -15.34
CA ASN A 308 -14.53 -22.49 -15.19
C ASN A 308 -14.67 -23.85 -15.90
N SER A 309 -13.68 -24.26 -16.71
CA SER A 309 -13.78 -25.42 -17.59
C SER A 309 -12.48 -26.24 -17.62
N LEU A 310 -11.73 -26.27 -16.53
CA LEU A 310 -10.49 -27.04 -16.46
C LEU A 310 -10.79 -28.54 -16.61
N THR A 311 -9.96 -29.25 -17.35
CA THR A 311 -9.97 -30.72 -17.32
C THR A 311 -9.44 -31.23 -15.98
N CYS A 312 -9.79 -32.46 -15.58
CA CYS A 312 -9.21 -33.06 -14.37
C CYS A 312 -7.68 -33.06 -14.35
N ASN A 313 -7.03 -33.23 -15.51
CA ASN A 313 -5.58 -33.18 -15.62
C ASN A 313 -5.05 -31.77 -15.34
N GLN A 314 -5.65 -30.74 -15.94
CA GLN A 314 -5.29 -29.34 -15.67
C GLN A 314 -5.53 -28.96 -14.21
N TRP A 315 -6.68 -29.35 -13.65
CA TRP A 315 -6.98 -29.13 -12.23
C TRP A 315 -5.93 -29.80 -11.33
N SER A 316 -5.52 -31.02 -11.65
CA SER A 316 -4.51 -31.74 -10.87
C SER A 316 -3.16 -31.02 -10.90
N LYS A 317 -2.73 -30.51 -12.06
CA LYS A 317 -1.50 -29.71 -12.17
C LYS A 317 -1.58 -28.38 -11.41
N LEU A 318 -2.72 -27.67 -11.51
CA LEU A 318 -2.93 -26.43 -10.75
C LEU A 318 -2.94 -26.70 -9.25
N LYS A 319 -3.61 -27.77 -8.81
CA LYS A 319 -3.62 -28.21 -7.42
C LYS A 319 -2.22 -28.55 -6.91
N GLU A 320 -1.40 -29.23 -7.71
CA GLU A 320 -0.01 -29.54 -7.38
C GLU A 320 0.80 -28.26 -7.19
N ALA A 321 0.72 -27.31 -8.12
CA ALA A 321 1.39 -26.01 -8.00
C ALA A 321 0.92 -25.19 -6.77
N LEU A 322 -0.38 -25.21 -6.46
CA LEU A 322 -0.91 -24.62 -5.24
C LEU A 322 -0.35 -25.32 -4.00
N THR A 323 -0.28 -26.66 -4.01
CA THR A 323 0.27 -27.45 -2.91
C THR A 323 1.76 -27.13 -2.69
N GLU A 324 2.54 -27.04 -3.77
CA GLU A 324 3.94 -26.59 -3.71
C GLU A 324 4.09 -25.15 -3.18
N ALA A 325 3.15 -24.27 -3.51
CA ALA A 325 3.08 -22.90 -2.97
C ALA A 325 2.62 -22.86 -1.49
N GLY A 326 2.43 -24.02 -0.87
CA GLY A 326 2.04 -24.18 0.51
C GLY A 326 0.53 -24.18 0.74
N CYS A 327 -0.32 -24.10 -0.30
CA CYS A 327 -1.76 -24.31 -0.15
C CYS A 327 -2.03 -25.74 0.37
N GLY A 328 -2.99 -25.90 1.29
CA GLY A 328 -3.30 -27.21 1.89
C GLY A 328 -3.90 -28.22 0.91
N SER A 329 -4.40 -29.34 1.43
CA SER A 329 -5.04 -30.38 0.62
C SER A 329 -6.34 -29.88 -0.03
N LEU A 330 -6.25 -29.51 -1.31
CA LEU A 330 -7.42 -29.20 -2.14
C LEU A 330 -8.16 -30.49 -2.53
N PRO A 331 -9.48 -30.44 -2.83
CA PRO A 331 -10.22 -31.62 -3.25
C PRO A 331 -9.61 -32.27 -4.50
N LYS A 332 -9.61 -33.60 -4.56
CA LYS A 332 -9.21 -34.34 -5.76
C LYS A 332 -10.29 -34.17 -6.82
N CYS A 333 -9.89 -34.14 -8.09
CA CYS A 333 -10.88 -34.24 -9.16
C CYS A 333 -11.70 -35.53 -8.94
N PRO A 334 -13.04 -35.49 -9.01
CA PRO A 334 -13.83 -36.70 -9.06
C PRO A 334 -13.31 -37.48 -10.26
N GLN A 335 -12.71 -38.64 -10.01
CA GLN A 335 -12.36 -39.52 -11.10
C GLN A 335 -13.67 -39.80 -11.81
N GLU A 336 -13.71 -39.61 -13.14
CA GLU A 336 -14.79 -40.20 -13.92
C GLU A 336 -14.83 -41.65 -13.47
N HIS A 337 -15.95 -42.06 -12.85
CA HIS A 337 -16.17 -43.46 -12.57
C HIS A 337 -16.05 -44.10 -13.93
N SER A 338 -14.86 -44.65 -14.22
CA SER A 338 -14.58 -45.35 -15.46
C SER A 338 -15.74 -46.29 -15.56
N GLN A 339 -16.65 -46.03 -16.50
CA GLN A 339 -17.88 -46.78 -16.62
C GLN A 339 -17.37 -48.17 -16.85
N SER A 340 -17.34 -48.94 -15.76
CA SER A 340 -16.90 -50.31 -15.74
C SER A 340 -17.74 -50.89 -16.84
N SER A 341 -17.09 -51.21 -17.94
CA SER A 341 -17.76 -51.77 -19.09
C SER A 341 -18.30 -53.07 -18.55
N PHE A 342 -19.55 -53.05 -18.08
CA PHE A 342 -20.36 -54.20 -17.89
C PHE A 342 -20.38 -54.81 -19.28
N ARG A 343 -19.41 -55.70 -19.52
CA ARG A 343 -19.46 -56.65 -20.59
C ARG A 343 -20.72 -57.43 -20.26
N LEU A 344 -21.83 -57.02 -20.87
CA LEU A 344 -22.96 -57.88 -21.12
C LEU A 344 -22.36 -59.09 -21.84
N SER A 345 -22.04 -60.09 -21.04
CA SER A 345 -21.66 -61.40 -21.52
C SER A 345 -22.89 -61.89 -22.26
N ALA A 346 -22.83 -61.83 -23.59
CA ALA A 346 -23.82 -62.34 -24.50
C ALA A 346 -23.83 -63.88 -24.35
N GLY A 347 -24.48 -64.36 -23.30
CA GLY A 347 -24.97 -65.73 -23.21
C GLY A 347 -26.12 -65.87 -24.19
N GLY A 348 -25.84 -66.44 -25.36
CA GLY A 348 -26.85 -66.85 -26.31
C GLY A 348 -27.81 -67.85 -25.67
N GLY A 349 -29.10 -67.54 -25.74
CA GLY A 349 -30.17 -68.39 -25.24
C GLY A 349 -31.55 -67.77 -25.53
N SER A 350 -31.97 -67.84 -26.79
CA SER A 350 -33.41 -67.85 -27.16
C SER A 350 -33.93 -69.29 -27.06
N PRO A 351 -35.24 -69.61 -27.04
CA PRO A 351 -36.38 -68.76 -27.47
C PRO A 351 -37.66 -68.87 -26.62
N SER A 352 -38.69 -68.16 -27.08
CA SER A 352 -40.16 -68.40 -26.98
C SER A 352 -41.02 -67.41 -26.17
N THR A 353 -41.73 -66.59 -26.95
CA THR A 353 -42.97 -65.83 -26.67
C THR A 353 -44.14 -66.77 -26.36
N PRO A 354 -45.25 -66.35 -25.70
CA PRO A 354 -46.40 -65.72 -26.43
C PRO A 354 -47.23 -64.73 -25.52
N PRO A 355 -48.44 -64.19 -25.89
CA PRO A 355 -48.74 -62.76 -25.78
C PRO A 355 -49.95 -62.36 -24.90
N GLY A 356 -50.07 -61.04 -24.61
CA GLY A 356 -51.32 -60.35 -24.23
C GLY A 356 -51.57 -60.18 -22.71
N PRO A 357 -52.50 -59.30 -22.25
CA PRO A 357 -53.51 -58.56 -23.01
C PRO A 357 -53.50 -57.02 -22.81
N GLN A 358 -54.42 -56.40 -23.54
CA GLN A 358 -54.69 -54.98 -23.71
C GLN A 358 -55.75 -54.47 -22.72
N GLY A 359 -55.57 -53.24 -22.21
CA GLY A 359 -56.63 -52.34 -21.67
C GLY A 359 -56.59 -52.05 -20.16
N PRO A 360 -57.29 -51.01 -19.64
CA PRO A 360 -58.06 -49.96 -20.31
C PRO A 360 -57.64 -48.51 -19.93
N SER A 361 -58.20 -47.56 -20.67
CA SER A 361 -58.21 -46.11 -20.42
C SER A 361 -59.07 -45.69 -19.22
N GLY A 362 -58.73 -44.53 -18.63
CA GLY A 362 -59.53 -43.75 -17.66
C GLY A 362 -58.76 -43.51 -16.35
N ILE A 363 -58.93 -42.45 -15.55
CA ILE A 363 -59.85 -41.31 -15.46
C ILE A 363 -59.15 -40.25 -14.57
N ASP A 364 -59.56 -39.00 -14.73
CA ASP A 364 -59.37 -37.77 -13.94
C ASP A 364 -58.87 -37.82 -12.47
N GLY A 365 -58.08 -36.78 -12.13
CA GLY A 365 -58.40 -35.89 -11.00
C GLY A 365 -57.76 -36.15 -9.63
N TYR A 366 -56.71 -35.39 -9.29
CA TYR A 366 -56.29 -35.06 -7.91
C TYR A 366 -55.63 -33.68 -7.96
N ARG A 367 -56.31 -32.58 -7.57
CA ARG A 367 -56.59 -32.08 -6.21
C ARG A 367 -55.31 -31.94 -5.37
N GLY A 368 -54.89 -30.68 -5.23
CA GLY A 368 -53.66 -30.29 -4.55
C GLY A 368 -53.73 -30.50 -3.04
N ASP A 369 -52.57 -30.87 -2.51
CA ASP A 369 -52.26 -30.81 -1.08
C ASP A 369 -51.04 -29.92 -0.87
N THR A 370 -51.26 -28.94 -0.01
CA THR A 370 -50.34 -27.92 0.47
C THR A 370 -49.31 -28.57 1.39
N VAL A 371 -48.03 -28.53 1.03
CA VAL A 371 -46.92 -28.88 1.94
C VAL A 371 -46.46 -27.60 2.64
N GLU A 372 -46.89 -27.42 3.88
CA GLU A 372 -46.28 -26.51 4.85
C GLU A 372 -44.83 -26.93 5.08
N LYS A 373 -43.88 -26.09 4.66
CA LYS A 373 -42.47 -26.20 5.03
C LYS A 373 -42.26 -25.49 6.36
N GLY A 374 -42.09 -26.28 7.42
CA GLY A 374 -41.61 -25.82 8.72
C GLY A 374 -40.30 -25.05 8.58
N THR A 375 -40.33 -23.79 9.04
CA THR A 375 -39.17 -22.92 9.17
C THR A 375 -39.01 -22.57 10.64
N GLN A 376 -38.42 -23.48 11.42
CA GLN A 376 -37.95 -23.21 12.76
C GLN A 376 -36.64 -23.99 12.94
N ASP A 377 -35.52 -23.26 13.00
CA ASP A 377 -34.29 -23.63 13.76
C ASP A 377 -33.08 -22.73 13.47
N THR A 378 -33.21 -21.69 12.63
CA THR A 378 -32.09 -20.75 12.38
C THR A 378 -31.94 -19.64 13.42
N LYS A 379 -32.94 -19.39 14.28
CA LYS A 379 -32.84 -18.36 15.34
C LYS A 379 -32.00 -18.81 16.55
N SER A 380 -32.03 -20.10 16.90
CA SER A 380 -31.35 -20.61 18.10
C SER A 380 -29.82 -20.60 17.99
N LEU A 381 -29.28 -20.85 16.79
CA LEU A 381 -27.82 -20.82 16.56
C LEU A 381 -27.26 -19.40 16.59
N GLN A 382 -28.04 -18.42 16.14
CA GLN A 382 -27.61 -17.03 16.08
C GLN A 382 -27.56 -16.38 17.48
N GLU A 383 -28.47 -16.75 18.39
CA GLU A 383 -28.44 -16.31 19.79
C GLU A 383 -27.27 -16.93 20.57
N GLN A 384 -26.92 -18.20 20.32
CA GLN A 384 -25.76 -18.84 20.95
C GLN A 384 -24.44 -18.17 20.54
N GLU A 385 -24.25 -17.86 19.26
CA GLU A 385 -23.05 -17.14 18.79
C GLU A 385 -22.95 -15.72 19.35
N GLN A 386 -24.07 -15.05 19.62
CA GLN A 386 -24.08 -13.69 20.17
C GLN A 386 -23.72 -13.67 21.66
N GLN A 387 -24.19 -14.67 22.41
CA GLN A 387 -23.82 -14.84 23.81
C GLN A 387 -22.33 -15.19 23.97
N GLN A 388 -21.77 -16.02 23.08
CA GLN A 388 -20.36 -16.39 23.13
C GLN A 388 -19.43 -15.20 22.85
N ARG A 389 -19.76 -14.35 21.86
CA ARG A 389 -18.99 -13.12 21.57
C ARG A 389 -19.04 -12.09 22.69
N THR A 390 -20.17 -11.99 23.38
CA THR A 390 -20.31 -11.06 24.52
C THR A 390 -19.40 -11.48 25.67
N LYS A 391 -19.33 -12.79 25.94
CA LYS A 391 -18.48 -13.34 26.99
C LYS A 391 -16.97 -13.17 26.70
N GLU A 392 -16.54 -13.44 25.46
CA GLU A 392 -15.14 -13.21 25.05
C GLU A 392 -14.74 -11.73 25.13
N SER A 393 -15.65 -10.80 24.79
CA SER A 393 -15.37 -9.37 24.87
C SER A 393 -15.24 -8.86 26.31
N GLU A 394 -15.93 -9.47 27.27
CA GLU A 394 -15.83 -9.10 28.69
C GLU A 394 -14.52 -9.62 29.30
N GLU A 395 -14.12 -10.84 28.94
CA GLU A 395 -12.86 -11.46 29.38
C GLU A 395 -11.64 -10.65 28.91
N LEU A 396 -11.62 -10.25 27.62
CA LEU A 396 -10.58 -9.36 27.07
C LEU A 396 -10.52 -7.98 27.76
N ARG A 397 -11.67 -7.43 28.18
CA ARG A 397 -11.69 -6.15 28.92
C ARG A 397 -11.15 -6.28 30.34
N GLN A 398 -11.20 -7.48 30.91
CA GLN A 398 -10.68 -7.74 32.24
C GLN A 398 -9.17 -7.95 32.20
N GLU A 399 -8.64 -8.68 31.22
CA GLU A 399 -7.19 -8.84 31.01
C GLU A 399 -6.47 -7.50 30.77
N VAL A 400 -7.06 -6.58 30.00
CA VAL A 400 -6.47 -5.25 29.75
C VAL A 400 -6.38 -4.42 31.04
N LYS A 401 -7.39 -4.51 31.92
CA LYS A 401 -7.38 -3.80 33.22
C LYS A 401 -6.33 -4.35 34.19
N GLU A 402 -6.07 -5.65 34.15
CA GLU A 402 -5.02 -6.27 34.96
C GLU A 402 -3.63 -5.88 34.46
N ALA A 403 -3.41 -5.82 33.14
CA ALA A 403 -2.15 -5.39 32.55
C ALA A 403 -1.83 -3.90 32.82
N GLU A 404 -2.82 -3.02 32.88
CA GLU A 404 -2.62 -1.60 33.21
C GLU A 404 -2.29 -1.38 34.71
N GLY A 405 -2.71 -2.29 35.59
CA GLY A 405 -2.39 -2.24 37.03
C GLY A 405 -0.92 -2.52 37.34
N GLU A 406 -0.29 -3.45 36.61
CA GLU A 406 1.10 -3.87 36.84
C GLU A 406 2.15 -2.87 36.33
N GLY A 407 1.79 -2.01 35.37
CA GLY A 407 2.69 -0.98 34.83
C GLY A 407 3.04 0.13 35.83
N SER A 408 2.10 0.48 36.73
CA SER A 408 2.25 1.58 37.69
C SER A 408 3.20 1.25 38.85
N GLU A 409 3.41 -0.03 39.17
CA GLU A 409 4.30 -0.43 40.27
C GLU A 409 5.79 -0.43 39.88
N LYS A 410 6.10 -0.77 38.62
CA LYS A 410 7.49 -0.76 38.11
C LYS A 410 8.06 0.64 37.94
N GLU A 411 7.21 1.65 37.69
CA GLU A 411 7.64 3.04 37.56
C GLU A 411 7.99 3.69 38.91
N LYS A 412 7.41 3.20 40.02
CA LYS A 412 7.77 3.65 41.38
C LYS A 412 9.09 3.06 41.90
N LEU A 413 9.49 1.89 41.43
CA LEU A 413 10.76 1.26 41.84
C LEU A 413 11.98 1.91 41.16
N LYS A 414 11.84 2.37 39.92
CA LYS A 414 12.96 2.96 39.16
C LYS A 414 13.37 4.35 39.66
N LYS A 415 12.46 5.08 40.33
CA LYS A 415 12.72 6.41 40.86
C LYS A 415 13.45 6.42 42.21
N LYS A 416 13.69 5.26 42.81
CA LYS A 416 14.36 5.12 44.11
C LYS A 416 15.85 4.76 44.00
N GLU A 417 16.33 4.36 42.83
CA GLU A 417 17.74 4.01 42.61
C GLU A 417 18.60 5.18 42.08
N GLU A 418 17.99 6.30 41.67
CA GLU A 418 18.73 7.49 41.18
C GLU A 418 19.08 8.53 42.27
N GLU A 419 18.61 8.37 43.52
CA GLU A 419 18.92 9.33 44.60
C GLU A 419 20.13 8.94 45.47
N ASP A 420 20.68 7.72 45.34
CA ASP A 420 21.84 7.26 46.12
C ASP A 420 23.06 6.93 45.23
N GLY A 421 23.80 7.96 44.80
CA GLY A 421 25.00 7.83 43.98
C GLY A 421 26.14 8.76 44.38
N VAL A 422 26.98 8.28 45.30
CA VAL A 422 28.07 8.93 46.03
C VAL A 422 29.31 9.26 45.18
N GLN A 423 29.97 10.38 45.51
CA GLN A 423 31.28 10.84 45.02
C GLN A 423 32.43 9.86 45.32
N VAL A 424 33.29 9.59 44.33
CA VAL A 424 34.67 9.11 44.57
C VAL A 424 35.65 9.86 43.66
N THR A 425 36.69 10.41 44.28
CA THR A 425 37.80 11.18 43.70
C THR A 425 39.07 10.36 43.46
N ASN A 426 39.94 10.91 42.60
CA ASN A 426 41.40 10.74 42.44
C ASN A 426 41.92 9.68 41.46
N GLY A 427 42.92 10.10 40.66
CA GLY A 427 43.89 9.18 40.07
C GLY A 427 44.60 9.64 38.79
N ASP A 428 45.41 10.69 38.91
CA ASP A 428 46.70 10.94 38.23
C ASP A 428 47.26 9.83 37.30
N GLN A 429 47.60 10.18 36.04
CA GLN A 429 48.83 9.66 35.43
C GLN A 429 49.30 10.47 34.21
N THR A 430 50.57 10.85 34.31
CA THR A 430 51.49 11.50 33.40
C THR A 430 51.92 10.61 32.23
N GLY A 431 52.28 11.21 31.09
CA GLY A 431 52.87 10.49 29.96
C GLY A 431 53.10 11.35 28.73
N SER A 432 54.22 12.08 28.74
CA SER A 432 54.78 12.86 27.64
C SER A 432 55.32 11.96 26.51
N THR A 433 55.18 12.38 25.25
CA THR A 433 56.24 12.21 24.22
C THR A 433 56.07 13.27 23.12
N GLU A 434 57.13 14.05 22.92
CA GLU A 434 57.26 15.08 21.89
C GLU A 434 57.69 14.51 20.52
N SER A 435 57.49 15.35 19.50
CA SER A 435 58.43 15.61 18.40
C SER A 435 58.41 14.70 17.16
N SER A 436 57.91 15.25 16.05
CA SER A 436 58.69 15.37 14.80
C SER A 436 58.11 16.43 13.86
N SER A 437 59.04 17.19 13.27
CA SER A 437 58.89 18.34 12.35
C SER A 437 58.11 18.10 11.05
N PRO A 438 57.67 19.19 10.38
CA PRO A 438 57.07 19.15 9.05
C PRO A 438 58.12 19.30 7.94
N GLU A 439 57.95 18.52 6.86
CA GLU A 439 58.72 18.65 5.63
C GLU A 439 57.93 19.49 4.61
N GLN A 440 58.58 20.52 4.09
CA GLN A 440 58.11 21.42 3.05
C GLN A 440 58.20 20.74 1.68
N GLY A 441 57.16 20.87 0.85
CA GLY A 441 57.18 20.50 -0.56
C GLY A 441 56.30 21.45 -1.36
N ALA A 442 56.97 22.35 -2.08
CA ALA A 442 56.39 23.38 -2.94
C ALA A 442 55.73 22.81 -4.21
N ALA A 443 54.66 23.46 -4.67
CA ALA A 443 54.30 23.54 -6.08
C ALA A 443 53.47 24.81 -6.31
N GLU A 444 54.16 25.86 -6.74
CA GLU A 444 53.58 27.04 -7.38
C GLU A 444 53.15 26.68 -8.82
N GLY A 445 52.00 27.20 -9.23
CA GLY A 445 51.51 27.09 -10.60
C GLY A 445 50.36 28.07 -10.80
N ASP A 446 50.72 29.35 -10.99
CA ASP A 446 49.78 30.40 -11.39
C ASP A 446 49.51 30.34 -12.90
N PRO A 447 48.30 30.65 -13.38
CA PRO A 447 47.93 30.64 -14.79
C PRO A 447 47.97 32.05 -15.39
N ASP A 448 48.55 32.19 -16.58
CA ASP A 448 48.49 33.41 -17.38
C ASP A 448 47.91 33.11 -18.76
N GLY A 449 46.89 33.89 -19.16
CA GLY A 449 46.45 33.97 -20.55
C GLY A 449 44.98 34.36 -20.76
N PRO A 450 44.66 35.65 -21.06
CA PRO A 450 43.32 36.08 -21.43
C PRO A 450 43.10 35.94 -22.95
N GLY A 451 42.19 35.05 -23.34
CA GLY A 451 41.71 34.90 -24.71
C GLY A 451 40.44 35.71 -24.96
N ARG A 452 40.58 36.78 -25.75
CA ARG A 452 39.52 37.62 -26.34
C ARG A 452 38.95 36.94 -27.60
N GLY A 453 37.63 37.01 -27.80
CA GLY A 453 36.93 36.75 -29.07
C GLY A 453 35.54 36.17 -28.81
N GLY A 454 34.46 36.96 -29.00
CA GLY A 454 33.62 36.92 -30.21
C GLY A 454 32.45 35.95 -29.95
N ASP A 455 31.19 36.18 -30.26
CA ASP A 455 30.45 37.16 -31.02
C ASP A 455 29.02 37.15 -30.46
N GLY A 456 28.31 38.26 -30.59
CA GLY A 456 26.89 38.33 -30.29
C GLY A 456 26.07 37.51 -31.29
N THR A 457 25.02 36.87 -30.81
CA THR A 457 23.85 36.59 -31.65
C THR A 457 22.61 36.76 -30.78
N ALA A 458 21.90 37.85 -31.04
CA ALA A 458 20.54 38.06 -30.57
C ALA A 458 19.64 37.04 -31.28
N ALA A 459 18.83 36.31 -30.50
CA ALA A 459 17.69 35.58 -31.02
C ALA A 459 16.42 36.29 -30.56
N GLU A 460 15.66 36.67 -31.60
CA GLU A 460 14.45 37.45 -31.61
C GLU A 460 13.28 36.79 -30.90
N PHE A 461 12.36 37.68 -30.49
CA PHE A 461 11.02 37.41 -30.01
C PHE A 461 10.22 36.52 -30.97
N GLY A 462 9.71 35.41 -30.45
CA GLY A 462 8.61 34.64 -31.03
C GLY A 462 7.35 34.81 -30.18
N THR A 463 6.56 35.84 -30.49
CA THR A 463 5.17 35.97 -30.04
C THR A 463 4.33 34.82 -30.59
N GLY A 464 3.87 33.92 -29.71
CA GLY A 464 2.99 32.81 -30.05
C GLY A 464 1.78 32.78 -29.11
N ALA A 465 0.63 33.21 -29.64
CA ALA A 465 -0.76 32.96 -29.26
C ALA A 465 -1.05 32.52 -27.81
N ALA A 466 -1.64 33.44 -27.04
CA ALA A 466 -2.40 33.14 -25.84
C ALA A 466 -3.68 32.37 -26.22
N GLU A 467 -3.69 31.05 -25.98
CA GLU A 467 -4.94 30.33 -25.82
C GLU A 467 -5.45 30.55 -24.38
N ALA A 468 -6.60 31.21 -24.29
CA ALA A 468 -7.35 31.41 -23.07
C ALA A 468 -7.89 30.08 -22.55
N GLY A 469 -7.08 29.38 -21.76
CA GLY A 469 -7.50 28.24 -20.96
C GLY A 469 -8.28 28.71 -19.74
N ILE A 470 -9.54 28.34 -19.67
CA ILE A 470 -10.45 28.57 -18.55
C ILE A 470 -9.87 27.89 -17.30
N PHE A 471 -9.27 28.67 -16.39
CA PHE A 471 -8.90 28.21 -15.06
C PHE A 471 -10.17 28.05 -14.22
N ALA A 472 -10.73 26.85 -14.23
CA ALA A 472 -11.68 26.44 -13.21
C ALA A 472 -10.94 26.33 -11.87
N THR A 473 -11.30 27.22 -10.95
CA THR A 473 -10.98 27.21 -9.53
C THR A 473 -11.18 25.82 -8.91
N ILE A 474 -10.09 25.07 -8.70
CA ILE A 474 -10.06 23.84 -7.89
C ILE A 474 -9.37 24.19 -6.57
N GLY A 475 -10.15 24.72 -5.64
CA GLY A 475 -9.66 25.16 -4.33
C GLY A 475 -10.69 25.03 -3.20
N TYR A 476 -11.78 24.30 -3.40
CA TYR A 476 -12.83 24.16 -2.39
C TYR A 476 -13.50 22.79 -2.50
N PHE A 477 -13.12 21.78 -1.72
CA PHE A 477 -14.04 20.71 -1.29
C PHE A 477 -13.52 19.99 -0.02
N ILE A 478 -13.17 20.74 1.03
CA ILE A 478 -13.57 20.43 2.43
C ILE A 478 -13.83 21.78 3.12
N ALA A 479 -14.94 22.42 2.77
CA ALA A 479 -15.49 23.51 3.58
C ALA A 479 -17.01 23.41 3.47
N GLY A 480 -17.67 23.19 4.61
CA GLY A 480 -19.11 23.34 4.67
C GLY A 480 -19.48 24.75 4.23
N THR A 481 -20.46 24.86 3.36
CA THR A 481 -21.26 26.07 3.17
C THR A 481 -21.65 26.60 4.56
N THR A 482 -21.60 27.89 4.87
CA THR A 482 -22.37 28.95 4.24
C THR A 482 -21.89 30.31 4.76
N GLY A 483 -22.12 31.36 3.99
CA GLY A 483 -21.78 32.73 4.36
C GLY A 483 -22.50 33.26 5.61
N SER A 484 -21.89 34.32 6.15
CA SER A 484 -22.48 35.49 6.80
C SER A 484 -23.78 35.29 7.61
N GLY A 485 -23.65 35.24 8.93
CA GLY A 485 -24.72 35.68 9.84
C GLY A 485 -24.91 34.84 11.10
N ALA A 486 -24.65 35.47 12.25
CA ALA A 486 -25.08 35.12 13.60
C ALA A 486 -24.44 33.91 14.31
N ALA A 487 -24.13 34.16 15.59
CA ALA A 487 -23.34 33.33 16.49
C ALA A 487 -24.06 32.06 16.99
N GLY A 488 -23.24 31.06 17.36
CA GLY A 488 -23.51 30.18 18.50
C GLY A 488 -24.17 28.83 18.21
N PHE A 489 -23.61 27.77 18.81
CA PHE A 489 -24.26 26.47 19.10
C PHE A 489 -24.29 25.33 18.07
N LEU A 490 -23.24 25.09 17.28
CA LEU A 490 -23.15 23.83 16.49
C LEU A 490 -21.85 23.03 16.61
N GLY A 491 -21.04 23.25 17.65
CA GLY A 491 -19.82 22.46 17.90
C GLY A 491 -20.04 21.01 18.40
N TYR A 492 -21.23 20.67 18.91
CA TYR A 492 -21.45 19.38 19.59
C TYR A 492 -22.00 18.26 18.69
N LYS A 493 -22.63 18.58 17.54
CA LYS A 493 -23.23 17.55 16.67
C LYS A 493 -22.26 16.94 15.66
N GLY A 494 -21.18 17.62 15.29
CA GLY A 494 -20.12 17.06 14.44
C GLY A 494 -19.33 15.94 15.12
N TYR A 495 -19.08 16.06 16.42
CA TYR A 495 -18.36 15.06 17.22
C TYR A 495 -19.14 13.73 17.37
N LYS A 496 -20.48 13.78 17.34
CA LYS A 496 -21.33 12.58 17.43
C LYS A 496 -21.39 11.75 16.13
N LEU A 497 -21.13 12.36 14.97
CA LEU A 497 -21.10 11.62 13.70
C LEU A 497 -19.81 10.77 13.57
N TYR A 498 -18.72 11.20 14.19
CA TYR A 498 -17.43 10.50 14.17
C TYR A 498 -17.40 9.27 15.11
N GLN A 499 -18.11 9.29 16.25
CA GLN A 499 -18.17 8.13 17.15
C GLN A 499 -19.00 6.95 16.60
N ASN A 500 -19.91 7.17 15.64
CA ASN A 500 -20.72 6.11 15.05
C ASN A 500 -19.97 5.24 14.02
N PHE A 501 -18.69 5.53 13.70
CA PHE A 501 -17.89 4.71 12.78
C PHE A 501 -17.08 3.58 13.45
N LYS A 502 -17.23 3.38 14.78
CA LYS A 502 -16.60 2.27 15.53
C LYS A 502 -17.58 1.19 16.04
N GLY A 503 -18.78 1.07 15.49
CA GLY A 503 -19.70 -0.02 15.85
C GLY A 503 -20.83 -0.20 14.84
N ASP A 504 -21.08 -1.44 14.47
CA ASP A 504 -22.05 -1.93 13.48
C ASP A 504 -23.49 -1.39 13.69
N PRO A 505 -24.25 -0.98 12.65
CA PRO A 505 -25.53 -0.30 12.81
C PRO A 505 -26.73 -1.21 12.51
N TRP A 506 -27.26 -1.92 13.51
CA TRP A 506 -28.61 -2.48 13.46
C TRP A 506 -29.30 -2.49 14.83
N VAL A 507 -29.98 -1.39 15.18
CA VAL A 507 -31.16 -1.44 16.08
C VAL A 507 -32.17 -0.42 15.57
N ARG A 508 -33.36 -0.90 15.17
CA ARG A 508 -34.60 -0.10 15.13
C ARG A 508 -35.46 -0.48 16.33
N GLN A 509 -36.19 0.52 16.80
CA GLN A 509 -37.25 0.50 17.80
C GLN A 509 -38.27 -0.62 17.60
N ILE A 510 -38.74 -1.18 18.72
CA ILE A 510 -40.17 -1.35 19.01
C ILE A 510 -40.49 -0.31 20.08
#